data_AF-A0A6H1LS92-F1
#
_entry.id   AF-A0A6H1LS92-F1
#
_cell.length_a   1.000
_cell.length_b   1.000
_cell.length_c   1.000
_cell.angle_alpha   90.00
_cell.angle_beta   90.00
_cell.angle_gamma   90.00
#
_symmetry.space_group_name_H-M   'P 1'
#
loop_
_entity.id
_entity.type
_entity.pdbx_description
1 polymer ?
#
loop_
_entity_poly.entity_id
_entity_poly.type
_entity_poly.pdbx_seq_one_letter_code
_entity_poly.pdbx_strand_id
1 'polypeptide(L)'
;MDELRCELSPLVYAELYRLLAADEARRDALEDRLAAIGYDHVWLTTAADAYNEYWEALLPSTDADSVSSLALPRKEHAQLATWILAGLRTTGEDRELGAALAENVLQRALTEVPGLTTPLPPDLSPVIIGWTLASIIGSSFYEWPVAPAALPDDANIRSAFIGLTHHVLVLEAMKEPWPEMMQTSTYWRGYGIAEALKPAMGKGSPAINELLKEARPLLPQYLSTQLNSHFSRFGPRRNALSHVTDDPSRERFVDVVTVTRGWEHLRLTVLGLTQFVCQEVSRSLYDEEELPAALRNDPWSYLEREIITEWLP
;
A
#
# COMPACT_ATOMS: atom_id res chain seq x y z
N MET A 1 3.54 -17.89 -9.61
CA MET A 1 4.11 -16.66 -9.05
C MET A 1 3.11 -16.25 -8.00
N ASP A 2 3.48 -16.30 -6.73
CA ASP A 2 2.51 -16.05 -5.65
C ASP A 2 1.93 -14.65 -5.80
N GLU A 3 0.62 -14.54 -5.59
CA GLU A 3 -0.08 -13.26 -5.64
C GLU A 3 0.31 -12.44 -4.41
N LEU A 4 0.64 -11.15 -4.55
CA LEU A 4 0.80 -10.29 -3.38
C LEU A 4 -0.55 -10.19 -2.67
N ARG A 5 -0.62 -10.65 -1.43
CA ARG A 5 -1.87 -10.65 -0.67
C ARG A 5 -1.81 -9.63 0.45
N CYS A 6 -2.85 -8.82 0.54
CA CYS A 6 -3.13 -7.97 1.69
C CYS A 6 -4.20 -8.68 2.52
N GLU A 7 -3.80 -9.73 3.22
CA GLU A 7 -4.63 -10.44 4.19
C GLU A 7 -4.34 -9.81 5.56
N LEU A 8 -5.30 -9.04 6.07
CA LEU A 8 -5.16 -8.29 7.33
C LEU A 8 -6.01 -8.93 8.42
N SER A 9 -5.57 -8.80 9.67
CA SER A 9 -6.30 -9.24 10.86
C SER A 9 -7.60 -8.43 11.06
N PRO A 10 -8.64 -9.01 11.67
CA PRO A 10 -9.85 -8.30 12.10
C PRO A 10 -9.55 -7.02 12.90
N LEU A 11 -8.50 -7.05 13.74
CA LEU A 11 -8.06 -5.89 14.52
C LEU A 11 -7.79 -4.66 13.66
N VAL A 12 -7.20 -4.85 12.47
CA VAL A 12 -6.88 -3.75 11.55
C VAL A 12 -8.15 -3.08 11.05
N TYR A 13 -9.16 -3.86 10.67
CA TYR A 13 -10.43 -3.33 10.20
C TYR A 13 -11.23 -2.65 11.32
N ALA A 14 -11.20 -3.23 12.53
CA ALA A 14 -11.81 -2.64 13.71
C ALA A 14 -11.24 -1.24 13.99
N GLU A 15 -9.91 -1.11 14.00
CA GLU A 15 -9.26 0.19 14.23
C GLU A 15 -9.48 1.17 13.08
N LEU A 16 -9.37 0.71 11.83
CA LEU A 16 -9.59 1.57 10.66
C LEU A 16 -11.00 2.16 10.66
N TYR A 17 -12.03 1.33 10.82
CA TYR A 17 -13.41 1.81 10.77
C TYR A 17 -13.79 2.65 11.98
N ARG A 18 -13.20 2.39 13.16
CA ARG A 18 -13.34 3.27 14.33
C ARG A 18 -12.72 4.65 14.10
N LEU A 19 -11.54 4.71 13.48
CA LEU A 19 -10.89 5.98 13.12
C LEU A 19 -11.71 6.75 12.08
N LEU A 20 -12.22 6.08 11.04
CA LEU A 20 -13.08 6.71 10.04
C LEU A 20 -14.39 7.21 10.66
N ALA A 21 -15.02 6.44 11.55
CA ALA A 21 -16.24 6.84 12.25
C ALA A 21 -16.03 8.05 13.18
N ALA A 22 -14.82 8.29 13.65
CA ALA A 22 -14.48 9.43 14.51
C ALA A 22 -13.98 10.67 13.73
N ASP A 23 -13.80 10.56 12.41
CA ASP A 23 -13.22 11.61 11.57
C ASP A 23 -14.27 12.63 11.11
N GLU A 24 -14.63 13.54 12.02
CA GLU A 24 -15.58 14.62 11.73
C GLU A 24 -15.12 15.55 10.61
N ALA A 25 -13.81 15.64 10.33
CA ALA A 25 -13.29 16.50 9.25
C ALA A 25 -13.58 15.93 7.86
N ARG A 26 -13.75 14.60 7.75
CA ARG A 26 -13.99 13.90 6.47
C ARG A 26 -15.38 13.25 6.39
N ARG A 27 -16.24 13.50 7.39
CA ARG A 27 -17.57 12.90 7.53
C ARG A 27 -18.44 13.03 6.28
N ASP A 28 -18.57 14.23 5.71
CA ASP A 28 -19.42 14.45 4.53
C ASP A 28 -18.99 13.57 3.34
N ALA A 29 -17.67 13.48 3.11
CA ALA A 29 -17.12 12.63 2.05
C ALA A 29 -17.33 11.13 2.33
N LEU A 30 -17.30 10.71 3.60
CA LEU A 30 -17.61 9.34 4.01
C LEU A 30 -19.10 9.02 3.86
N GLU A 31 -19.99 9.95 4.24
CA GLU A 31 -21.45 9.80 4.09
C GLU A 31 -21.83 9.63 2.62
N ASP A 32 -21.33 10.50 1.74
CA ASP A 32 -21.54 10.38 0.29
C ASP A 32 -21.01 9.05 -0.26
N ARG A 33 -19.83 8.63 0.21
CA ARG A 33 -19.21 7.38 -0.23
C ARG A 33 -20.02 6.17 0.22
N LEU A 34 -20.39 6.08 1.50
CA LEU A 34 -21.14 4.94 2.05
C LEU A 34 -22.56 4.85 1.47
N ALA A 35 -23.19 6.00 1.19
CA ALA A 35 -24.51 6.04 0.56
C ALA A 35 -24.52 5.34 -0.81
N ALA A 36 -23.40 5.36 -1.56
CA ALA A 36 -23.28 4.69 -2.85
C ALA A 36 -23.38 3.15 -2.78
N ILE A 37 -23.16 2.56 -1.59
CA ILE A 37 -23.35 1.13 -1.30
C ILE A 37 -24.51 0.87 -0.34
N GLY A 38 -25.34 1.88 -0.06
CA GLY A 38 -26.56 1.75 0.73
C GLY A 38 -26.36 1.76 2.25
N TYR A 39 -25.21 2.23 2.75
CA TYR A 39 -24.96 2.41 4.18
C TYR A 39 -24.95 3.88 4.58
N ASP A 40 -25.20 4.13 5.86
CA ASP A 40 -24.98 5.44 6.48
C ASP A 40 -23.63 5.47 7.21
N HIS A 41 -23.26 6.62 7.76
CA HIS A 41 -22.01 6.76 8.52
C HIS A 41 -21.96 5.93 9.80
N VAL A 42 -23.12 5.64 10.42
CA VAL A 42 -23.19 4.86 11.67
C VAL A 42 -22.75 3.42 11.43
N TRP A 43 -22.93 2.91 10.21
CA TRP A 43 -22.43 1.59 9.81
C TRP A 43 -20.93 1.40 10.07
N LEU A 44 -20.09 2.44 9.98
CA LEU A 44 -18.65 2.32 10.29
C LEU A 44 -18.42 1.86 11.73
N THR A 45 -19.19 2.37 12.69
CA THR A 45 -19.12 1.90 14.08
C THR A 45 -19.59 0.46 14.20
N THR A 46 -20.73 0.12 13.58
CA THR A 46 -21.25 -1.26 13.58
C THR A 46 -20.25 -2.26 13.01
N ALA A 47 -19.62 -1.93 11.88
CA ALA A 47 -18.62 -2.78 11.26
C ALA A 47 -17.35 -2.89 12.13
N ALA A 48 -16.91 -1.78 12.73
CA ALA A 48 -15.76 -1.78 13.65
C ALA A 48 -16.00 -2.70 14.86
N ASP A 49 -17.20 -2.66 15.46
CA ASP A 49 -17.57 -3.48 16.60
C ASP A 49 -17.62 -4.96 16.21
N ALA A 50 -18.19 -5.31 15.06
CA ALA A 50 -18.23 -6.70 14.59
C ALA A 50 -16.83 -7.32 14.39
N TYR A 51 -15.89 -6.57 13.78
CA TYR A 51 -14.50 -7.05 13.68
C TYR A 51 -13.82 -7.15 15.05
N ASN A 52 -14.13 -6.23 15.96
CA ASN A 52 -13.56 -6.24 17.30
C ASN A 52 -14.06 -7.45 18.12
N GLU A 53 -15.36 -7.74 18.07
CA GLU A 53 -15.96 -8.92 18.69
C GLU A 53 -15.34 -10.21 18.13
N TYR A 54 -15.12 -10.28 16.82
CA TYR A 54 -14.46 -11.42 16.20
C TYR A 54 -13.00 -11.56 16.64
N TRP A 55 -12.25 -10.45 16.70
CA TRP A 55 -10.89 -10.44 17.25
C TRP A 55 -10.87 -10.94 18.70
N GLU A 56 -11.74 -10.42 19.56
CA GLU A 56 -11.84 -10.82 20.97
C GLU A 56 -12.20 -12.29 21.15
N ALA A 57 -13.05 -12.85 20.27
CA ALA A 57 -13.39 -14.27 20.29
C ALA A 57 -12.21 -15.18 19.90
N LEU A 58 -11.26 -14.68 19.11
CA LEU A 58 -10.07 -15.41 18.68
C LEU A 58 -8.91 -15.33 19.69
N LEU A 59 -8.85 -14.28 20.50
CA LEU A 59 -7.76 -14.06 21.48
C LEU A 59 -7.49 -15.24 22.43
N PRO A 60 -8.50 -15.95 22.99
CA PRO A 60 -8.25 -17.03 23.96
C PRO A 60 -7.43 -18.21 23.42
N SER A 61 -7.45 -18.42 22.10
CA SER A 61 -6.72 -19.49 21.41
C SER A 61 -5.50 -18.98 20.64
N THR A 62 -5.10 -17.73 20.85
CA THR A 62 -4.06 -17.05 20.07
C THR A 62 -2.83 -16.72 20.91
N ASP A 63 -1.67 -16.94 20.31
CA ASP A 63 -0.35 -16.56 20.81
C ASP A 63 0.50 -15.96 19.67
N ALA A 64 1.73 -15.56 19.98
CA ALA A 64 2.65 -14.98 19.02
C ALA A 64 2.93 -15.86 17.79
N ASP A 65 2.87 -17.19 17.93
CA ASP A 65 3.17 -18.13 16.85
C ASP A 65 1.94 -18.39 15.95
N SER A 66 0.73 -18.16 16.46
CA SER A 66 -0.53 -18.43 15.79
C SER A 66 -1.27 -17.18 15.30
N VAL A 67 -0.88 -15.98 15.73
CA VAL A 67 -1.60 -14.73 15.41
C VAL A 67 -1.78 -14.48 13.90
N SER A 68 -0.79 -14.85 13.07
CA SER A 68 -0.91 -14.69 11.62
C SER A 68 -1.95 -15.59 10.96
N SER A 69 -2.42 -16.63 11.66
CA SER A 69 -3.54 -17.46 11.19
C SER A 69 -4.90 -16.77 11.32
N LEU A 70 -4.95 -15.62 12.01
CA LEU A 70 -6.18 -14.85 12.20
C LEU A 70 -6.46 -13.87 11.04
N ALA A 71 -5.55 -13.75 10.08
CA ALA A 71 -5.77 -12.92 8.91
C ALA A 71 -7.03 -13.35 8.16
N LEU A 72 -7.88 -12.40 7.77
CA LEU A 72 -9.10 -12.71 7.05
C LEU A 72 -8.77 -13.15 5.62
N PRO A 73 -9.09 -14.38 5.21
CA PRO A 73 -8.67 -14.94 3.92
C PRO A 73 -9.40 -14.32 2.73
N ARG A 74 -10.56 -13.68 2.95
CA ARG A 74 -11.28 -12.96 1.88
C ARG A 74 -10.66 -11.60 1.61
N LYS A 75 -10.15 -11.42 0.40
CA LYS A 75 -9.63 -10.14 -0.11
C LYS A 75 -10.68 -9.03 -0.08
N GLU A 76 -11.96 -9.39 -0.10
CA GLU A 76 -13.08 -8.46 -0.15
C GLU A 76 -13.15 -7.54 1.08
N HIS A 77 -12.66 -7.97 2.25
CA HIS A 77 -12.50 -7.10 3.42
C HIS A 77 -11.55 -5.92 3.12
N ALA A 78 -10.38 -6.22 2.57
CA ALA A 78 -9.37 -5.24 2.22
C ALA A 78 -9.83 -4.35 1.04
N GLN A 79 -10.55 -4.92 0.08
CA GLN A 79 -11.13 -4.19 -1.05
C GLN A 79 -12.20 -3.19 -0.62
N LEU A 80 -13.12 -3.57 0.29
CA LEU A 80 -14.13 -2.66 0.83
C LEU A 80 -13.46 -1.50 1.58
N ALA A 81 -12.52 -1.80 2.47
CA ALA A 81 -11.77 -0.78 3.20
C ALA A 81 -11.04 0.19 2.26
N THR A 82 -10.39 -0.33 1.21
CA THR A 82 -9.71 0.47 0.19
C THR A 82 -10.68 1.34 -0.60
N TRP A 83 -11.85 0.81 -0.96
CA TRP A 83 -12.86 1.57 -1.68
C TRP A 83 -13.44 2.71 -0.85
N ILE A 84 -13.63 2.51 0.46
CA ILE A 84 -14.03 3.58 1.40
C ILE A 84 -12.93 4.66 1.45
N LEU A 85 -11.68 4.25 1.68
CA LEU A 85 -10.52 5.15 1.71
C LEU A 85 -10.36 5.95 0.41
N ALA A 86 -10.58 5.32 -0.75
CA ALA A 86 -10.50 6.01 -2.04
C ALA A 86 -11.50 7.18 -2.15
N GLY A 87 -12.64 7.12 -1.45
CA GLY A 87 -13.60 8.22 -1.33
C GLY A 87 -13.01 9.50 -0.72
N LEU A 88 -11.94 9.36 0.07
CA LEU A 88 -11.26 10.46 0.75
C LEU A 88 -10.12 11.06 -0.07
N ARG A 89 -9.87 10.59 -1.28
CA ARG A 89 -8.67 10.99 -2.06
C ARG A 89 -8.55 12.48 -2.33
N THR A 90 -9.66 13.21 -2.32
CA THR A 90 -9.72 14.65 -2.57
C THR A 90 -9.53 15.48 -1.29
N THR A 91 -9.40 14.83 -0.12
CA THR A 91 -9.25 15.48 1.19
C THR A 91 -7.80 15.79 1.58
N GLY A 92 -6.83 15.46 0.72
CA GLY A 92 -5.41 15.74 0.93
C GLY A 92 -4.61 14.50 1.37
N GLU A 93 -3.73 14.68 2.35
CA GLU A 93 -2.78 13.67 2.81
C GLU A 93 -3.44 12.59 3.70
N ASP A 94 -3.00 11.33 3.55
CA ASP A 94 -3.48 10.18 4.33
C ASP A 94 -2.65 9.90 5.62
N ARG A 95 -1.55 10.64 5.83
CA ARG A 95 -0.52 10.31 6.82
C ARG A 95 -1.03 10.22 8.26
N GLU A 96 -1.86 11.16 8.69
CA GLU A 96 -2.35 11.21 10.07
C GLU A 96 -3.23 10.00 10.39
N LEU A 97 -4.14 9.65 9.46
CA LEU A 97 -4.99 8.47 9.57
C LEU A 97 -4.15 7.19 9.53
N GLY A 98 -3.22 7.08 8.57
CA GLY A 98 -2.34 5.91 8.45
C GLY A 98 -1.45 5.70 9.67
N ALA A 99 -0.88 6.77 10.24
CA ALA A 99 -0.07 6.71 11.45
C ALA A 99 -0.90 6.30 12.68
N ALA A 100 -2.10 6.88 12.84
CA ALA A 100 -3.00 6.50 13.93
C ALA A 100 -3.43 5.04 13.83
N LEU A 101 -3.74 4.55 12.61
CA LEU A 101 -4.09 3.14 12.39
C LEU A 101 -2.93 2.21 12.80
N ALA A 102 -1.72 2.48 12.30
CA ALA A 102 -0.55 1.66 12.61
C ALA A 102 -0.23 1.67 14.11
N GLU A 103 -0.33 2.83 14.77
CA GLU A 103 -0.09 2.97 16.21
C GLU A 103 -1.14 2.21 17.03
N ASN A 104 -2.43 2.37 16.73
CA ASN A 104 -3.50 1.69 17.45
C ASN A 104 -3.38 0.16 17.33
N VAL A 105 -3.15 -0.35 16.11
CA VAL A 105 -2.97 -1.79 15.88
C VAL A 105 -1.74 -2.31 16.62
N LEU A 106 -0.62 -1.58 16.58
CA LEU A 106 0.58 -1.95 17.32
C LEU A 106 0.35 -2.03 18.83
N GLN A 107 -0.26 -1.00 19.42
CA GLN A 107 -0.51 -0.96 20.85
C GLN A 107 -1.44 -2.09 21.29
N ARG A 108 -2.55 -2.31 20.56
CA ARG A 108 -3.51 -3.36 20.87
C ARG A 108 -2.91 -4.74 20.68
N ALA A 109 -2.24 -5.00 19.56
CA ALA A 109 -1.64 -6.31 19.29
C ALA A 109 -0.61 -6.70 20.36
N LEU A 110 0.28 -5.78 20.76
CA LEU A 110 1.28 -6.05 21.81
C LEU A 110 0.66 -6.21 23.21
N THR A 111 -0.49 -5.58 23.46
CA THR A 111 -1.20 -5.69 24.75
C THR A 111 -2.04 -6.95 24.84
N GLU A 112 -2.70 -7.32 23.75
CA GLU A 112 -3.75 -8.35 23.73
C GLU A 112 -3.21 -9.73 23.32
N VAL A 113 -2.09 -9.81 22.59
CA VAL A 113 -1.48 -11.08 22.14
C VAL A 113 -0.23 -11.40 22.98
N PRO A 114 -0.29 -12.42 23.86
CA PRO A 114 0.85 -12.78 24.70
C PRO A 114 2.09 -13.18 23.90
N GLY A 115 3.24 -12.58 24.26
CA GLY A 115 4.54 -12.91 23.65
C GLY A 115 4.79 -12.29 22.28
N LEU A 116 3.86 -11.51 21.74
CA LEU A 116 4.05 -10.81 20.48
C LEU A 116 5.13 -9.72 20.65
N THR A 117 5.98 -9.57 19.64
CA THR A 117 7.09 -8.60 19.63
C THR A 117 7.12 -7.84 18.32
N THR A 118 7.90 -6.75 18.28
CA THR A 118 8.13 -5.98 17.06
C THR A 118 9.30 -6.54 16.24
N PRO A 119 9.24 -6.51 14.90
CA PRO A 119 8.11 -6.06 14.07
C PRO A 119 6.89 -6.97 14.20
N LEU A 120 5.71 -6.39 14.03
CA LEU A 120 4.49 -7.17 13.89
C LEU A 120 4.52 -7.98 12.59
N PRO A 121 3.80 -9.10 12.51
CA PRO A 121 3.64 -9.81 11.25
C PRO A 121 2.83 -8.97 10.24
N PRO A 122 2.89 -9.29 8.94
CA PRO A 122 2.27 -8.47 7.90
C PRO A 122 0.76 -8.25 8.05
N ASP A 123 0.05 -9.24 8.55
CA ASP A 123 -1.41 -9.18 8.78
C ASP A 123 -1.82 -8.18 9.88
N LEU A 124 -0.86 -7.79 10.72
CA LEU A 124 -0.99 -6.76 11.76
C LEU A 124 -0.19 -5.49 11.44
N SER A 125 0.34 -5.36 10.22
CA SER A 125 1.17 -4.21 9.82
C SER A 125 0.51 -3.38 8.72
N PRO A 126 -0.62 -2.71 8.99
CA PRO A 126 -1.32 -1.92 8.00
C PRO A 126 -0.56 -0.64 7.66
N VAL A 127 -0.74 -0.18 6.43
CA VAL A 127 -0.33 1.14 5.98
C VAL A 127 -1.35 1.68 4.97
N ILE A 128 -1.55 2.99 4.97
CA ILE A 128 -2.35 3.68 3.96
C ILE A 128 -1.39 4.49 3.10
N ILE A 129 -1.48 4.33 1.78
CA ILE A 129 -0.62 5.01 0.82
C ILE A 129 -1.50 5.52 -0.32
N GLY A 130 -1.53 6.84 -0.55
CA GLY A 130 -2.36 7.42 -1.61
C GLY A 130 -3.82 6.98 -1.51
N TRP A 131 -4.34 6.91 -0.28
CA TRP A 131 -5.70 6.42 0.02
C TRP A 131 -6.00 4.98 -0.41
N THR A 132 -4.97 4.14 -0.48
CA THR A 132 -5.10 2.69 -0.66
C THR A 132 -4.59 1.96 0.58
N LEU A 133 -5.38 1.03 1.11
CA LEU A 133 -4.95 0.16 2.21
C LEU A 133 -3.91 -0.84 1.69
N ALA A 134 -2.88 -1.10 2.48
CA ALA A 134 -1.84 -2.06 2.18
C ALA A 134 -1.32 -2.71 3.47
N SER A 135 -0.58 -3.80 3.32
CA SER A 135 0.16 -4.47 4.38
C SER A 135 1.67 -4.32 4.13
N ILE A 136 2.45 -4.04 5.16
CA ILE A 136 3.91 -4.08 5.12
C ILE A 136 4.34 -5.54 5.15
N ILE A 137 4.98 -6.00 4.07
CA ILE A 137 5.46 -7.39 3.91
C ILE A 137 7.00 -7.49 3.91
N GLY A 138 7.68 -6.33 3.93
CA GLY A 138 9.13 -6.24 4.04
C GLY A 138 9.65 -6.33 5.47
N SER A 139 10.97 -6.29 5.60
CA SER A 139 11.61 -6.33 6.91
C SER A 139 11.40 -5.04 7.73
N SER A 140 11.46 -5.18 9.06
CA SER A 140 11.27 -4.14 10.10
C SER A 140 12.03 -2.84 9.86
N PHE A 141 13.15 -2.90 9.14
CA PHE A 141 14.07 -1.78 9.02
C PHE A 141 13.58 -0.67 8.09
N TYR A 142 12.66 -0.99 7.17
CA TYR A 142 12.38 -0.08 6.07
C TYR A 142 10.90 0.20 5.80
N GLU A 143 9.94 -0.49 6.43
CA GLU A 143 8.48 -0.32 6.20
C GLU A 143 8.04 -0.62 4.75
N TRP A 144 8.92 -1.25 3.96
CA TRP A 144 8.73 -1.56 2.54
C TRP A 144 9.45 -2.88 2.21
N PRO A 145 9.00 -3.63 1.20
CA PRO A 145 7.88 -3.33 0.32
C PRO A 145 6.52 -3.62 0.98
N VAL A 146 5.45 -3.23 0.29
CA VAL A 146 4.08 -3.42 0.76
C VAL A 146 3.27 -4.22 -0.26
N ALA A 147 2.21 -4.88 0.21
CA ALA A 147 1.16 -5.48 -0.60
C ALA A 147 -0.11 -4.61 -0.52
N PRO A 148 -0.46 -3.87 -1.58
CA PRO A 148 -1.74 -3.15 -1.67
C PRO A 148 -2.93 -4.11 -1.66
N ALA A 149 -4.03 -3.69 -1.03
CA ALA A 149 -5.29 -4.42 -0.99
C ALA A 149 -6.00 -4.51 -2.35
N ALA A 150 -5.72 -3.55 -3.24
CA ALA A 150 -6.09 -3.61 -4.64
C ALA A 150 -4.89 -3.23 -5.51
N LEU A 151 -4.81 -3.86 -6.69
CA LEU A 151 -3.77 -3.61 -7.68
C LEU A 151 -4.42 -3.00 -8.93
N PRO A 152 -3.68 -2.26 -9.76
CA PRO A 152 -4.21 -1.72 -11.01
C PRO A 152 -4.78 -2.83 -11.91
N ASP A 153 -5.86 -2.51 -12.64
CA ASP A 153 -6.53 -3.46 -13.54
C ASP A 153 -5.62 -3.91 -14.69
N ASP A 154 -4.74 -3.03 -15.16
CA ASP A 154 -3.77 -3.35 -16.20
C ASP A 154 -2.83 -4.49 -15.73
N ALA A 155 -2.90 -5.62 -16.45
CA ALA A 155 -2.15 -6.82 -16.12
C ALA A 155 -0.64 -6.65 -16.23
N ASN A 156 -0.14 -5.75 -17.08
CA ASN A 156 1.28 -5.45 -17.22
C ASN A 156 1.77 -4.62 -16.03
N ILE A 157 1.02 -3.59 -15.62
CA ILE A 157 1.34 -2.78 -14.43
C ILE A 157 1.36 -3.67 -13.20
N ARG A 158 0.31 -4.46 -13.00
CA ARG A 158 0.18 -5.40 -11.89
C ARG A 158 1.36 -6.38 -11.84
N SER A 159 1.67 -7.03 -12.97
CA SER A 159 2.77 -8.00 -13.05
C SER A 159 4.14 -7.34 -12.81
N ALA A 160 4.36 -6.14 -13.33
CA ALA A 160 5.60 -5.40 -13.14
C ALA A 160 5.80 -4.98 -11.67
N PHE A 161 4.73 -4.52 -11.02
CA PHE A 161 4.75 -4.13 -9.61
C PHE A 161 4.94 -5.33 -8.68
N ILE A 162 4.19 -6.43 -8.87
CA ILE A 162 4.39 -7.69 -8.14
C ILE A 162 5.84 -8.16 -8.28
N GLY A 163 6.38 -8.14 -9.50
CA GLY A 163 7.76 -8.50 -9.77
C GLY A 163 8.75 -7.60 -9.02
N LEU A 164 8.52 -6.28 -8.97
CA LEU A 164 9.33 -5.32 -8.20
C LEU A 164 9.31 -5.66 -6.71
N THR A 165 8.14 -5.89 -6.13
CA THR A 165 7.99 -6.24 -4.72
C THR A 165 8.72 -7.54 -4.38
N HIS A 166 8.51 -8.61 -5.14
CA HIS A 166 9.26 -9.87 -4.95
C HIS A 166 10.77 -9.68 -5.09
N HIS A 167 11.20 -8.84 -6.04
CA HIS A 167 12.61 -8.53 -6.20
C HIS A 167 13.20 -7.88 -4.96
N VAL A 168 12.49 -6.93 -4.33
CA VAL A 168 12.95 -6.30 -3.08
C VAL A 168 12.99 -7.31 -1.94
N LEU A 169 11.96 -8.16 -1.78
CA LEU A 169 11.95 -9.21 -0.74
C LEU A 169 13.12 -10.18 -0.90
N VAL A 170 13.45 -10.57 -2.14
CA VAL A 170 14.61 -11.41 -2.43
C VAL A 170 15.92 -10.70 -2.07
N LEU A 171 16.04 -9.39 -2.33
CA LEU A 171 17.22 -8.62 -1.93
C LEU A 171 17.33 -8.54 -0.40
N GLU A 172 16.23 -8.36 0.34
CA GLU A 172 16.25 -8.30 1.80
C GLU A 172 16.72 -9.62 2.43
N ALA A 173 16.40 -10.76 1.81
CA ALA A 173 16.86 -12.07 2.24
C ALA A 173 18.36 -12.33 1.95
N MET A 174 19.01 -11.48 1.14
CA MET A 174 20.44 -11.62 0.81
C MET A 174 21.32 -10.89 1.82
N LYS A 175 22.32 -11.60 2.36
CA LYS A 175 23.32 -11.01 3.28
C LYS A 175 24.08 -9.84 2.63
N GLU A 176 24.47 -10.00 1.37
CA GLU A 176 25.21 -9.00 0.59
C GLU A 176 24.64 -8.99 -0.84
N PRO A 177 23.55 -8.23 -1.10
CA PRO A 177 22.96 -8.16 -2.42
C PRO A 177 23.93 -7.50 -3.40
N TRP A 178 24.00 -8.03 -4.63
CA TRP A 178 24.83 -7.43 -5.67
C TRP A 178 24.30 -6.03 -6.06
N PRO A 179 25.16 -5.00 -6.12
CA PRO A 179 24.73 -3.64 -6.44
C PRO A 179 23.93 -3.52 -7.74
N GLU A 180 24.32 -4.28 -8.78
CA GLU A 180 23.62 -4.28 -10.06
C GLU A 180 22.20 -4.84 -9.95
N MET A 181 21.98 -5.83 -9.08
CA MET A 181 20.64 -6.37 -8.81
C MET A 181 19.77 -5.36 -8.08
N MET A 182 20.34 -4.52 -7.21
CA MET A 182 19.59 -3.45 -6.54
C MET A 182 19.18 -2.32 -7.49
N GLN A 183 20.03 -2.00 -8.47
CA GLN A 183 19.91 -0.79 -9.28
C GLN A 183 19.19 -1.02 -10.61
N THR A 184 19.77 -1.82 -11.49
CA THR A 184 19.38 -1.86 -12.90
C THR A 184 17.93 -2.32 -13.04
N SER A 185 17.58 -3.39 -12.32
CA SER A 185 16.22 -3.95 -12.31
C SER A 185 15.15 -2.94 -11.88
N THR A 186 15.41 -2.12 -10.86
CA THR A 186 14.46 -1.17 -10.29
C THR A 186 14.31 0.07 -11.16
N TYR A 187 15.38 0.52 -11.81
CA TYR A 187 15.32 1.58 -12.82
C TYR A 187 14.50 1.18 -14.05
N TRP A 188 14.75 -0.02 -14.60
CA TRP A 188 14.03 -0.50 -15.78
C TRP A 188 12.54 -0.72 -15.50
N ARG A 189 12.23 -1.43 -14.41
CA ARG A 189 10.83 -1.67 -14.03
C ARG A 189 10.14 -0.38 -13.62
N GLY A 190 10.81 0.50 -12.88
CA GLY A 190 10.24 1.78 -12.48
C GLY A 190 9.87 2.67 -13.67
N TYR A 191 10.75 2.72 -14.69
CA TYR A 191 10.43 3.39 -15.95
C TYR A 191 9.20 2.80 -16.63
N GLY A 192 9.17 1.46 -16.77
CA GLY A 192 8.05 0.76 -17.43
C GLY A 192 6.73 0.92 -16.69
N ILE A 193 6.73 0.84 -15.35
CA ILE A 193 5.54 1.08 -14.52
C ILE A 193 5.04 2.50 -14.73
N ALA A 194 5.92 3.51 -14.68
CA ALA A 194 5.51 4.89 -14.89
C ALA A 194 4.91 5.12 -16.29
N GLU A 195 5.54 4.60 -17.34
CA GLU A 195 5.04 4.68 -18.73
C GLU A 195 3.66 4.03 -18.88
N ALA A 196 3.46 2.87 -18.25
CA ALA A 196 2.19 2.16 -18.29
C ALA A 196 1.09 2.86 -17.47
N LEU A 197 1.43 3.51 -16.35
CA LEU A 197 0.49 4.32 -15.57
C LEU A 197 0.08 5.62 -16.29
N LYS A 198 0.96 6.19 -17.13
CA LYS A 198 0.69 7.42 -17.91
C LYS A 198 1.02 7.23 -19.40
N PRO A 199 0.27 6.39 -20.12
CA PRO A 199 0.57 6.04 -21.51
C PRO A 199 0.52 7.27 -22.44
N ALA A 200 -0.35 8.24 -22.12
CA ALA A 200 -0.47 9.49 -22.87
C ALA A 200 0.81 10.35 -22.86
N MET A 201 1.71 10.15 -21.90
CA MET A 201 2.98 10.89 -21.81
C MET A 201 4.06 10.33 -22.75
N GLY A 202 3.89 9.11 -23.28
CA GLY A 202 4.70 8.48 -24.32
C GLY A 202 6.16 8.13 -23.95
N LYS A 203 6.71 8.69 -22.87
CA LYS A 203 8.08 8.42 -22.36
C LYS A 203 8.09 8.46 -20.84
N GLY A 204 9.01 7.72 -20.22
CA GLY A 204 9.02 7.57 -18.77
C GLY A 204 9.36 8.82 -17.97
N SER A 205 10.27 9.71 -18.40
CA SER A 205 10.54 10.94 -17.61
C SER A 205 9.32 11.87 -17.56
N PRO A 206 8.65 12.17 -18.69
CA PRO A 206 7.36 12.87 -18.67
C PRO A 206 6.29 12.17 -17.82
N ALA A 207 6.18 10.83 -17.91
CA ALA A 207 5.25 10.06 -17.10
C ALA A 207 5.51 10.17 -15.59
N ILE A 208 6.77 10.03 -15.17
CA ILE A 208 7.22 10.20 -13.78
C ILE A 208 6.90 11.62 -13.29
N ASN A 209 7.18 12.65 -14.09
CA ASN A 209 6.89 14.03 -13.72
C ASN A 209 5.39 14.27 -13.52
N GLU A 210 4.54 13.64 -14.33
CA GLU A 210 3.09 13.74 -14.17
C GLU A 210 2.63 13.02 -12.90
N LEU A 211 3.13 11.81 -12.65
CA LEU A 211 2.84 11.06 -11.43
C LEU A 211 3.28 11.81 -10.16
N LEU A 212 4.43 12.50 -10.19
CA LEU A 212 4.90 13.35 -9.08
C LEU A 212 3.97 14.54 -8.83
N LYS A 213 3.40 15.15 -9.89
CA LYS A 213 2.42 16.24 -9.73
C LYS A 213 1.14 15.72 -9.09
N GLU A 214 0.65 14.57 -9.53
CA GLU A 214 -0.54 13.92 -8.97
C GLU A 214 -0.33 13.45 -7.53
N ALA A 215 0.88 13.01 -7.18
CA ALA A 215 1.23 12.59 -5.83
C ALA A 215 1.35 13.77 -4.86
N ARG A 216 1.69 14.97 -5.34
CA ARG A 216 1.97 16.14 -4.51
C ARG A 216 0.87 16.48 -3.47
N PRO A 217 -0.43 16.54 -3.81
CA PRO A 217 -1.47 16.83 -2.83
C PRO A 217 -1.70 15.70 -1.81
N LEU A 218 -1.18 14.50 -2.07
CA LEU A 218 -1.33 13.32 -1.21
C LEU A 218 -0.14 13.10 -0.27
N LEU A 219 0.93 13.88 -0.45
CA LEU A 219 2.20 13.68 0.24
C LEU A 219 2.61 14.90 1.08
N PRO A 220 3.17 14.67 2.27
CA PRO A 220 3.86 15.71 3.02
C PRO A 220 4.95 16.39 2.17
N GLN A 221 5.11 17.70 2.38
CA GLN A 221 6.07 18.51 1.61
C GLN A 221 7.50 17.95 1.64
N TYR A 222 7.94 17.34 2.76
CA TYR A 222 9.29 16.76 2.85
C TYR A 222 9.45 15.51 1.96
N LEU A 223 8.47 14.60 1.95
CA LEU A 223 8.47 13.42 1.08
C LEU A 223 8.35 13.83 -0.38
N SER A 224 7.46 14.78 -0.69
CA SER A 224 7.34 15.33 -2.04
C SER A 224 8.68 15.88 -2.53
N THR A 225 9.41 16.60 -1.69
CA THR A 225 10.74 17.15 -2.02
C THR A 225 11.77 16.04 -2.25
N GLN A 226 11.80 15.02 -1.39
CA GLN A 226 12.71 13.88 -1.52
C GLN A 226 12.45 13.10 -2.81
N LEU A 227 11.18 12.79 -3.11
CA LEU A 227 10.79 12.07 -4.32
C LEU A 227 11.10 12.88 -5.58
N ASN A 228 10.78 14.18 -5.61
CA ASN A 228 11.13 15.05 -6.74
C ASN A 228 12.65 15.06 -6.99
N SER A 229 13.46 15.20 -5.94
CA SER A 229 14.91 15.16 -6.04
C SER A 229 15.40 13.81 -6.61
N HIS A 230 14.89 12.70 -6.07
CA HIS A 230 15.25 11.35 -6.49
C HIS A 230 14.91 11.09 -7.97
N PHE A 231 13.67 11.38 -8.35
CA PHE A 231 13.13 11.06 -9.68
C PHE A 231 13.56 12.04 -10.77
N SER A 232 14.01 13.26 -10.44
CA SER A 232 14.49 14.25 -11.42
C SER A 232 15.62 13.72 -12.31
N ARG A 233 16.44 12.81 -11.79
CA ARG A 233 17.58 12.20 -12.51
C ARG A 233 17.32 10.76 -12.93
N PHE A 234 16.08 10.26 -12.79
CA PHE A 234 15.79 8.84 -12.98
C PHE A 234 16.09 8.39 -14.41
N GLY A 235 15.72 9.20 -15.41
CA GLY A 235 15.97 8.92 -16.83
C GLY A 235 17.41 8.93 -17.27
N PRO A 236 18.16 10.01 -17.00
CA PRO A 236 19.59 10.04 -17.25
C PRO A 236 20.33 8.86 -16.62
N ARG A 237 20.00 8.50 -15.37
CA ARG A 237 20.60 7.36 -14.67
C ARG A 237 20.22 6.02 -15.28
N ARG A 238 18.94 5.79 -15.60
CA ARG A 238 18.49 4.60 -16.33
C ARG A 238 19.26 4.42 -17.63
N ASN A 239 19.41 5.50 -18.40
CA ASN A 239 20.13 5.46 -19.68
C ASN A 239 21.63 5.19 -19.49
N ALA A 240 22.26 5.74 -18.46
CA ALA A 240 23.66 5.45 -18.13
C ALA A 240 23.88 3.98 -17.75
N LEU A 241 22.90 3.35 -17.08
CA LEU A 241 22.93 1.93 -16.72
C LEU A 241 22.70 0.99 -17.92
N SER A 242 22.18 1.49 -19.05
CA SER A 242 21.90 0.68 -20.25
C SER A 242 22.76 1.00 -21.47
N HIS A 243 23.30 2.22 -21.55
CA HIS A 243 24.08 2.72 -22.68
C HIS A 243 25.41 3.26 -22.19
N VAL A 244 26.34 2.34 -21.86
CA VAL A 244 27.69 2.68 -21.41
C VAL A 244 28.40 3.53 -22.46
N THR A 245 28.92 4.67 -22.04
CA THR A 245 29.51 5.68 -22.92
C THR A 245 30.56 6.51 -22.20
N ASP A 246 31.53 7.03 -22.96
CA ASP A 246 32.53 8.02 -22.51
C ASP A 246 32.15 9.46 -22.93
N ASP A 247 30.93 9.68 -23.41
CA ASP A 247 30.40 11.01 -23.77
C ASP A 247 30.34 11.92 -22.51
N PRO A 248 31.12 13.03 -22.46
CA PRO A 248 31.17 13.91 -21.30
C PRO A 248 29.86 14.68 -21.06
N SER A 249 28.92 14.68 -22.01
CA SER A 249 27.60 15.30 -21.84
C SER A 249 26.59 14.40 -21.12
N ARG A 250 26.96 13.15 -20.80
CA ARG A 250 26.08 12.15 -20.17
C ARG A 250 26.64 11.67 -18.84
N GLU A 251 25.76 11.17 -17.98
CA GLU A 251 26.19 10.50 -16.75
C GLU A 251 26.96 9.22 -17.08
N ARG A 252 28.11 9.01 -16.44
CA ARG A 252 28.94 7.81 -16.64
C ARG A 252 28.39 6.65 -15.82
N PHE A 253 28.46 5.44 -16.39
CA PHE A 253 28.02 4.21 -15.73
C PHE A 253 28.61 4.05 -14.32
N VAL A 254 29.93 4.21 -14.18
CA VAL A 254 30.66 4.03 -12.91
C VAL A 254 30.20 5.01 -11.82
N ASP A 255 29.83 6.22 -12.19
CA ASP A 255 29.37 7.25 -11.27
C ASP A 255 27.95 6.94 -10.79
N VAL A 256 27.07 6.52 -11.71
CA VAL A 256 25.70 6.11 -11.38
C VAL A 256 25.68 4.88 -10.48
N VAL A 257 26.49 3.86 -10.78
CA VAL A 257 26.59 2.66 -9.91
C VAL A 257 27.06 3.03 -8.51
N THR A 258 28.01 3.95 -8.38
CA THR A 258 28.53 4.39 -7.07
C THR A 258 27.46 5.10 -6.24
N VAL A 259 26.63 5.94 -6.88
CA VAL A 259 25.56 6.70 -6.20
C VAL A 259 24.36 5.82 -5.84
N THR A 260 24.02 4.84 -6.67
CA THR A 260 22.75 4.11 -6.57
C THR A 260 22.86 2.77 -5.84
N ARG A 261 24.05 2.38 -5.35
CA ARG A 261 24.31 1.07 -4.69
C ARG A 261 23.76 0.93 -3.28
N GLY A 262 23.22 2.00 -2.70
CA GLY A 262 22.72 2.00 -1.33
C GLY A 262 21.25 1.62 -1.22
N TRP A 263 20.89 1.01 -0.09
CA TRP A 263 19.49 0.74 0.30
C TRP A 263 18.61 1.99 0.30
N GLU A 264 19.15 3.14 0.67
CA GLU A 264 18.43 4.42 0.65
C GLU A 264 17.88 4.75 -0.75
N HIS A 265 18.66 4.48 -1.79
CA HIS A 265 18.26 4.76 -3.16
C HIS A 265 17.18 3.80 -3.66
N LEU A 266 17.33 2.51 -3.32
CA LEU A 266 16.31 1.51 -3.58
C LEU A 266 15.01 1.85 -2.85
N ARG A 267 15.10 2.23 -1.58
CA ARG A 267 13.95 2.62 -0.74
C ARG A 267 13.16 3.77 -1.38
N LEU A 268 13.81 4.85 -1.80
CA LEU A 268 13.11 5.97 -2.44
C LEU A 268 12.46 5.58 -3.77
N THR A 269 13.08 4.67 -4.53
CA THR A 269 12.49 4.13 -5.76
C THR A 269 11.24 3.31 -5.48
N VAL A 270 11.30 2.39 -4.52
CA VAL A 270 10.17 1.53 -4.13
C VAL A 270 9.04 2.35 -3.53
N LEU A 271 9.36 3.30 -2.65
CA LEU A 271 8.39 4.21 -2.03
C LEU A 271 7.64 5.02 -3.09
N GLY A 272 8.37 5.65 -4.01
CA GLY A 272 7.72 6.45 -5.06
C GLY A 272 6.90 5.62 -6.05
N LEU A 273 7.40 4.46 -6.48
CA LEU A 273 6.64 3.59 -7.37
C LEU A 273 5.40 3.02 -6.69
N THR A 274 5.49 2.68 -5.40
CA THR A 274 4.30 2.25 -4.67
C THR A 274 3.30 3.39 -4.51
N GLN A 275 3.75 4.60 -4.18
CA GLN A 275 2.88 5.78 -4.16
C GLN A 275 2.14 5.95 -5.49
N PHE A 276 2.85 5.84 -6.61
CA PHE A 276 2.25 5.97 -7.95
C PHE A 276 1.23 4.88 -8.26
N VAL A 277 1.49 3.64 -7.84
CA VAL A 277 0.56 2.52 -8.02
C VAL A 277 -0.67 2.68 -7.13
N CYS A 278 -0.48 2.96 -5.85
CA CYS A 278 -1.58 3.11 -4.90
C CYS A 278 -2.47 4.32 -5.21
N GLN A 279 -1.90 5.48 -5.58
CA GLN A 279 -2.72 6.63 -5.95
C GLN A 279 -3.55 6.38 -7.22
N GLU A 280 -3.06 5.54 -8.13
CA GLU A 280 -3.76 5.12 -9.35
C GLU A 280 -4.86 4.11 -9.03
N VAL A 281 -4.64 3.19 -8.09
CA VAL A 281 -5.67 2.28 -7.57
C VAL A 281 -6.81 3.09 -6.95
N SER A 282 -6.48 4.01 -6.03
CA SER A 282 -7.45 4.95 -5.49
C SER A 282 -8.09 5.83 -6.60
N ARG A 283 -7.32 6.12 -7.66
CA ARG A 283 -7.71 6.64 -8.99
C ARG A 283 -9.01 6.03 -9.47
N SER A 284 -8.82 4.81 -9.95
CA SER A 284 -9.84 4.01 -10.58
C SER A 284 -11.02 3.81 -9.65
N LEU A 285 -10.79 3.46 -8.38
CA LEU A 285 -11.89 3.20 -7.43
C LEU A 285 -12.74 4.45 -7.12
N TYR A 286 -12.17 5.64 -7.22
CA TYR A 286 -12.92 6.89 -7.02
C TYR A 286 -13.67 7.30 -8.28
N ASP A 287 -13.03 7.21 -9.45
CA ASP A 287 -13.58 7.63 -10.75
C ASP A 287 -14.55 6.59 -11.36
N GLU A 288 -14.58 5.36 -10.83
CA GLU A 288 -15.41 4.25 -11.32
C GLU A 288 -16.92 4.59 -11.25
N GLU A 289 -17.57 4.58 -12.41
CA GLU A 289 -19.03 4.72 -12.52
C GLU A 289 -19.77 3.48 -11.98
N GLU A 290 -19.14 2.30 -12.08
CA GLU A 290 -19.69 1.04 -11.59
C GLU A 290 -18.92 0.55 -10.37
N LEU A 291 -19.63 0.10 -9.33
CA LEU A 291 -19.00 -0.54 -8.18
C LEU A 291 -18.19 -1.78 -8.59
N PRO A 292 -17.00 -1.99 -7.97
CA PRO A 292 -16.26 -3.24 -8.09
C PRO A 292 -17.16 -4.45 -7.88
N ALA A 293 -16.95 -5.53 -8.62
CA ALA A 293 -17.85 -6.69 -8.58
C ALA A 293 -18.06 -7.25 -7.16
N ALA A 294 -17.01 -7.23 -6.33
CA ALA A 294 -17.04 -7.64 -4.92
C ALA A 294 -17.94 -6.76 -4.03
N LEU A 295 -18.21 -5.52 -4.47
CA LEU A 295 -18.97 -4.51 -3.75
C LEU A 295 -20.40 -4.33 -4.30
N ARG A 296 -20.77 -5.06 -5.35
CA ARG A 296 -22.13 -5.02 -5.90
C ARG A 296 -23.10 -5.72 -4.94
N ASN A 297 -24.28 -5.14 -4.76
CA ASN A 297 -25.31 -5.53 -3.79
C ASN A 297 -24.98 -5.08 -2.36
N ASP A 298 -25.08 -5.98 -1.37
CA ASP A 298 -24.78 -5.74 0.05
C ASP A 298 -23.42 -6.36 0.39
N PRO A 299 -22.31 -5.59 0.26
CA PRO A 299 -20.98 -6.12 0.51
C PRO A 299 -20.76 -6.58 1.95
N TRP A 300 -21.42 -5.96 2.91
CA TRP A 300 -21.28 -6.30 4.32
C TRP A 300 -21.89 -7.66 4.64
N SER A 301 -23.09 -7.96 4.13
CA SER A 301 -23.86 -9.15 4.52
C SER A 301 -23.12 -10.49 4.40
N TYR A 302 -22.16 -10.63 3.49
CA TYR A 302 -21.37 -11.86 3.36
C TYR A 302 -20.03 -11.79 4.11
N LEU A 303 -19.44 -10.60 4.26
CA LEU A 303 -18.23 -10.38 5.05
C LEU A 303 -18.54 -10.58 6.53
N GLU A 304 -19.67 -10.06 6.99
CA GLU A 304 -20.18 -10.23 8.34
C GLU A 304 -20.32 -11.71 8.70
N ARG A 305 -20.84 -12.56 7.79
CA ARG A 305 -20.99 -14.00 8.03
C ARG A 305 -19.68 -14.73 8.31
N GLU A 306 -18.55 -14.22 7.85
CA GLU A 306 -17.25 -14.80 8.12
C GLU A 306 -16.73 -14.45 9.52
N ILE A 307 -17.17 -13.31 10.07
CA ILE A 307 -16.72 -12.78 11.36
C ILE A 307 -17.78 -12.89 12.46
N ILE A 308 -19.00 -13.38 12.16
CA ILE A 308 -20.00 -13.67 13.19
C ILE A 308 -19.49 -14.78 14.11
N THR A 309 -19.46 -14.47 15.40
CA THR A 309 -18.93 -15.32 16.47
C THR A 309 -19.94 -16.35 17.00
N GLU A 310 -21.23 -16.25 16.64
CA GLU A 310 -22.30 -17.19 17.07
C GLU A 310 -22.06 -18.66 16.67
N TRP A 311 -21.04 -18.92 15.84
CA TRP A 311 -20.65 -20.24 15.35
C TRP A 311 -19.31 -20.73 15.91
N LEU A 312 -18.63 -19.95 16.75
CA LEU A 312 -17.39 -20.35 17.40
C LEU A 312 -17.73 -21.21 18.64
N PRO A 313 -17.15 -22.42 18.76
CA PRO A 313 -17.47 -23.37 19.83
C PRO A 313 -17.04 -22.89 21.22
#